data_AF-A0A532DZD0-F1
#
_entry.id   AF-A0A532DZD0-F1
#
_cell.length_a   1.000
_cell.length_b   1.000
_cell.length_c   1.000
_cell.angle_alpha   90.00
_cell.angle_beta   90.00
_cell.angle_gamma   90.00
#
_symmetry.space_group_name_H-M   'P 1'
#
loop_
_entity.id
_entity.type
_entity.pdbx_description
1 polymer ?
#
loop_
_entity_poly.entity_id
_entity_poly.type
_entity_poly.pdbx_seq_one_letter_code
_entity_poly.pdbx_strand_id
1 'polypeptide(L)' 'MGRNKKLRIRIESLQQRITDHQIKIALERQRETPNVSLIRHWAVEIKAWEQTIEQVTRRLKKGKRHD' A
#
# COMPACT_ATOMS: atom_id res chain seq x y z
N MET A 1 24.03 -4.48 8.28
CA MET A 1 22.55 -4.48 8.34
C MET A 1 21.97 -4.18 6.95
N GLY A 2 21.52 -5.20 6.23
CA GLY A 2 21.24 -5.13 4.80
C GLY A 2 20.06 -4.22 4.44
N ARG A 3 20.23 -3.42 3.37
CA ARG A 3 19.21 -2.53 2.78
C ARG A 3 17.86 -3.24 2.55
N ASN A 4 17.90 -4.54 2.27
CA ASN A 4 16.70 -5.38 2.09
C ASN A 4 15.81 -5.47 3.33
N LYS A 5 16.35 -5.49 4.55
CA LYS A 5 15.54 -5.58 5.78
C LYS A 5 14.74 -4.29 6.02
N LYS A 6 15.36 -3.13 5.79
CA LYS A 6 14.68 -1.82 5.90
C LYS A 6 13.57 -1.65 4.88
N LEU A 7 13.77 -2.13 3.64
CA LEU A 7 12.75 -2.08 2.59
C LEU A 7 11.56 -2.98 2.91
N ARG A 8 11.79 -4.19 3.45
CA ARG A 8 10.71 -5.11 3.86
C ARG A 8 9.86 -4.50 4.98
N ILE A 9 10.47 -3.97 6.03
CA ILE A 9 9.76 -3.29 7.13
C ILE A 9 8.93 -2.13 6.59
N ARG A 10 9.49 -1.33 5.67
CA ARG A 10 8.77 -0.20 5.06
C ARG A 10 7.58 -0.66 4.21
N ILE A 11 7.70 -1.77 3.49
CA ILE A 11 6.59 -2.40 2.77
C ILE A 11 5.51 -2.85 3.75
N GLU A 12 5.87 -3.54 4.82
CA GLU A 12 4.92 -4.02 5.84
C GLU A 12 4.15 -2.86 6.48
N SER A 13 4.83 -1.77 6.85
CA SER A 13 4.16 -0.57 7.37
C SER A 13 3.22 0.08 6.36
N LEU A 14 3.58 0.10 5.07
CA LEU A 14 2.71 0.61 4.01
C LEU A 14 1.51 -0.31 3.78
N GLN A 15 1.69 -1.62 3.81
CA GLN A 15 0.61 -2.60 3.69
C GLN A 15 -0.39 -2.48 4.83
N GLN A 16 0.08 -2.32 6.08
CA GLN A 16 -0.83 -2.09 7.21
C GLN A 16 -1.68 -0.84 7.01
N ARG A 17 -1.09 0.26 6.52
CA ARG A 17 -1.83 1.49 6.21
C ARG A 17 -2.84 1.31 5.08
N ILE A 18 -2.49 0.56 4.04
CA ILE A 18 -3.40 0.20 2.95
C ILE A 18 -4.59 -0.59 3.50
N THR A 19 -4.34 -1.63 4.31
CA THR A 19 -5.39 -2.45 4.91
C THR A 19 -6.33 -1.61 5.77
N ASP A 20 -5.79 -0.71 6.60
CA ASP A 20 -6.59 0.20 7.42
C ASP A 20 -7.49 1.12 6.57
N HIS A 21 -6.96 1.68 5.48
CA HIS A 21 -7.74 2.49 4.54
C HIS A 21 -8.79 1.67 3.78
N GLN A 22 -8.47 0.43 3.40
CA GLN A 22 -9.43 -0.47 2.76
C GLN A 22 -10.58 -0.84 3.71
N ILE A 23 -10.28 -1.08 4.99
CA ILE A 23 -11.32 -1.31 6.01
C ILE A 23 -12.19 -0.06 6.16
N LYS A 24 -11.60 1.13 6.24
CA LYS A 24 -12.36 2.39 6.28
C LYS A 24 -13.26 2.57 5.07
N ILE A 25 -12.75 2.34 3.85
CA ILE A 25 -13.56 2.34 2.62
C ILE A 25 -14.72 1.34 2.71
N ALA A 26 -14.44 0.11 3.18
CA ALA A 26 -15.45 -0.94 3.27
C ALA A 26 -16.55 -0.61 4.29
N LEU A 27 -16.18 0.01 5.42
CA LEU A 27 -17.13 0.50 6.42
C LEU A 27 -17.94 1.68 5.88
N GLU A 28 -17.29 2.66 5.26
CA GLU A 28 -17.94 3.84 4.68
C GLU A 28 -18.93 3.46 3.56
N ARG A 29 -18.61 2.42 2.79
CA ARG A 29 -19.47 1.89 1.72
C ARG A 29 -20.71 1.15 2.24
N GLN A 30 -20.67 0.65 3.48
CA GLN A 30 -21.80 0.01 4.15
C GLN A 30 -22.73 1.01 4.84
N ARG A 31 -22.34 2.29 4.94
CA ARG A 31 -23.21 3.34 5.48
C ARG A 31 -24.31 3.69 4.50
N GLU A 32 -25.43 4.18 5.04
CA GLU A 32 -26.61 4.59 4.28
C GLU A 32 -26.32 5.75 3.31
N THR A 33 -25.31 6.57 3.60
CA THR A 33 -24.85 7.67 2.74
C THR A 33 -23.33 7.59 2.52
N PRO A 34 -22.85 6.77 1.57
CA PRO A 34 -21.42 6.61 1.34
C PRO A 34 -20.83 7.88 0.73
N ASN A 35 -19.71 8.35 1.30
CA ASN A 35 -19.03 9.54 0.81
C ASN A 35 -18.06 9.17 -0.33
N VAL A 36 -18.57 9.16 -1.56
CA VAL A 36 -17.85 8.67 -2.74
C VAL A 36 -16.55 9.45 -3.01
N SER A 37 -16.53 10.76 -2.71
CA SER A 37 -15.33 11.59 -2.83
C SER A 37 -14.23 11.15 -1.87
N LEU A 38 -14.59 10.83 -0.62
CA LEU A 38 -13.66 10.34 0.40
C LEU A 38 -13.11 8.96 0.02
N ILE A 39 -13.99 8.07 -0.44
CA ILE A 39 -13.61 6.74 -0.94
C ILE A 39 -12.66 6.84 -2.12
N ARG A 40 -12.93 7.74 -3.08
CA ARG A 40 -12.01 8.00 -4.21
C ARG A 40 -10.67 8.52 -3.74
N HIS A 41 -10.66 9.41 -2.76
CA HIS A 41 -9.41 9.95 -2.21
C HIS A 41 -8.55 8.83 -1.62
N TRP A 42 -9.14 8.02 -0.74
CA TRP A 42 -8.46 6.86 -0.14
C TRP A 42 -8.04 5.83 -1.19
N ALA A 43 -8.84 5.60 -2.23
CA ALA A 43 -8.48 4.68 -3.32
C ALA A 43 -7.26 5.17 -4.12
N VAL A 44 -7.13 6.49 -4.35
CA VAL A 44 -5.97 7.08 -5.02
C VAL A 44 -4.72 6.93 -4.15
N GLU A 45 -4.83 7.17 -2.84
CA GLU A 45 -3.72 6.98 -1.90
C GLU A 45 -3.25 5.52 -1.85
N ILE A 46 -4.18 4.57 -1.74
CA ILE A 46 -3.90 3.13 -1.78
C ILE A 46 -3.15 2.78 -3.07
N LYS A 47 -3.63 3.26 -4.24
CA LYS A 47 -3.00 2.98 -5.53
C LYS A 47 -1.56 3.52 -5.61
N ALA A 48 -1.31 4.71 -5.05
CA ALA A 48 0.03 5.28 -5.00
C ALA A 48 0.96 4.48 -4.07
N TRP A 49 0.46 4.01 -2.93
CA TRP A 49 1.22 3.16 -2.01
C TRP A 49 1.49 1.77 -2.60
N GLU A 50 0.51 1.16 -3.28
CA GLU A 50 0.70 -0.11 -4.00
C GLU A 50 1.74 0.01 -5.10
N GLN A 51 1.71 1.08 -5.91
CA GLN A 51 2.75 1.32 -6.90
C GLN A 51 4.14 1.47 -6.27
N THR A 52 4.23 2.14 -5.11
CA THR A 52 5.49 2.27 -4.37
C THR A 52 6.00 0.91 -3.91
N ILE A 53 5.13 0.08 -3.32
CA ILE A 53 5.47 -1.29 -2.90
C ILE A 53 5.90 -2.13 -4.10
N GLU A 54 5.18 -2.03 -5.22
CA GLU A 54 5.51 -2.77 -6.44
C GLU A 54 6.88 -2.37 -6.97
N GLN A 55 7.19 -1.07 -7.04
CA GLN A 55 8.51 -0.60 -7.48
C GLN A 55 9.63 -1.07 -6.56
N VAL A 56 9.45 -0.98 -5.25
CA VAL A 56 10.43 -1.45 -4.26
C VAL A 56 10.62 -2.96 -4.36
N THR A 57 9.53 -3.71 -4.54
CA THR A 57 9.54 -5.17 -4.71
C THR A 57 10.21 -5.58 -6.01
N ARG A 58 9.93 -4.88 -7.12
CA ARG A 58 10.60 -5.07 -8.41
C ARG A 58 12.10 -4.79 -8.29
N ARG A 59 12.51 -3.74 -7.58
CA ARG A 59 13.93 -3.43 -7.30
C ARG A 59 14.60 -4.53 -6.48
N LEU A 60 13.93 -5.04 -5.45
CA LEU A 60 14.38 -6.18 -4.65
C LEU A 60 14.57 -7.45 -5.50
N LYS A 61 13.63 -7.73 -6.42
CA LYS A 61 13.68 -8.90 -7.31
C LYS A 61 14.75 -8.77 -8.40
N LYS A 62 14.95 -7.57 -8.97
CA LYS A 62 15.99 -7.31 -9.98
C LYS A 62 17.40 -7.38 -9.39
N GLY A 63 17.60 -6.92 -8.16
CA GLY A 63 18.88 -7.05 -7.46
C GLY A 63 19.28 -8.49 -7.13
N LYS A 64 18.35 -9.46 -7.21
CA LYS A 64 18.61 -10.89 -6.96
C LYS A 64 19.18 -11.64 -8.16
N ARG A 65 19.29 -10.99 -9.33
CA ARG A 65 19.89 -11.57 -10.56
C ARG A 65 21.37 -11.24 -10.75
N HIS A 66 21.98 -10.55 -9.79
CA HIS A 66 23.39 -10.19 -9.83
C HIS A 66 23.98 -10.44 -8.43
N ASP A 67 23.96 -11.71 -8.03
CA ASP A 67 24.88 -12.28 -7.05
C ASP A 67 25.35 -13.61 -7.65
#